data_AF-A0A7X1J183-F1
#
_entry.id   AF-A0A7X1J183-F1
#
_cell.length_a   1.000
_cell.length_b   1.000
_cell.length_c   1.000
_cell.angle_alpha   90.00
_cell.angle_beta   90.00
_cell.angle_gamma   90.00
#
_symmetry.space_group_name_H-M   'P 1'
#
loop_
_entity.id
_entity.type
_entity.pdbx_description
1 polymer ?
#
loop_
_entity_poly.entity_id
_entity_poly.type
_entity_poly.pdbx_seq_one_letter_code
_entity_poly.pdbx_strand_id
1 'polypeptide(L)'
;MRREWDSAARLALVPLGRHFDAVRIPAAIAHLAFASHDQAVVARRLARHMHGGPVIHDPESRRYYALVPPGTAEEWRAPAAQCLGEGTYLGVPRPDLTELDQGTLCSYWAVPVSRPGKLCQVSDVLMLAMVGRCLADEDGEALS
;
A
#
# COMPACT_ATOMS: atom_id res chain seq x y z
N MET A 1 -9.31 -10.15 22.18
CA MET A 1 -10.17 -10.94 21.26
C MET A 1 -9.36 -11.25 20.02
N ARG A 2 -9.03 -12.53 19.77
CA ARG A 2 -8.19 -13.00 18.65
C ARG A 2 -8.97 -14.10 17.93
N ARG A 3 -9.78 -13.75 16.94
CA ARG A 3 -10.38 -14.67 15.97
C ARG A 3 -10.58 -13.89 14.68
N GLU A 4 -10.60 -14.62 13.56
CA GLU A 4 -10.86 -14.15 12.18
C GLU A 4 -9.62 -13.80 11.36
N TRP A 5 -8.76 -14.80 11.17
CA TRP A 5 -8.12 -14.99 9.87
C TRP A 5 -8.77 -16.20 9.24
N ASP A 6 -9.40 -16.04 8.08
CA ASP A 6 -9.94 -17.19 7.36
C ASP A 6 -8.78 -18.11 6.98
N SER A 7 -8.90 -19.39 7.30
CA SER A 7 -7.80 -20.37 7.31
C SER A 7 -7.16 -20.53 5.92
N ALA A 8 -7.92 -20.23 4.87
CA ALA A 8 -7.47 -20.27 3.47
C ALA A 8 -6.86 -18.94 2.99
N ALA A 9 -7.41 -17.79 3.39
CA ALA A 9 -6.98 -16.48 2.87
C ALA A 9 -5.90 -15.80 3.73
N ARG A 10 -5.76 -16.15 5.02
CA ARG A 10 -4.83 -15.49 5.97
C ARG A 10 -4.99 -13.96 6.08
N LEU A 11 -6.15 -13.43 5.64
CA LEU A 11 -6.53 -12.03 5.73
C LEU A 11 -7.63 -11.84 6.78
N ALA A 12 -7.62 -10.69 7.44
CA ALA A 12 -8.74 -10.17 8.22
C ALA A 12 -9.39 -9.02 7.44
N LEU A 13 -10.70 -9.04 7.24
CA LEU A 13 -11.40 -7.92 6.61
C LEU A 13 -11.60 -6.81 7.65
N VAL A 14 -11.00 -5.65 7.42
CA VAL A 14 -11.05 -4.52 8.34
C VAL A 14 -11.80 -3.36 7.70
N PRO A 15 -12.86 -2.81 8.34
CA PRO A 15 -13.53 -1.62 7.85
C PRO A 15 -12.62 -0.39 7.95
N LEU A 16 -12.58 0.41 6.88
CA LEU A 16 -11.84 1.66 6.80
C LEU A 16 -12.66 2.84 7.38
N GLY A 17 -12.03 4.01 7.53
CA GLY A 17 -12.67 5.23 8.04
C GLY A 17 -12.65 5.39 9.56
N ARG A 18 -12.48 4.31 10.33
CA ARG A 18 -12.47 4.38 11.80
C ARG A 18 -11.08 4.42 12.41
N HIS A 19 -10.23 3.45 12.05
CA HIS A 19 -8.88 3.33 12.61
C HIS A 19 -7.81 3.84 11.64
N PHE A 20 -8.07 3.68 10.35
CA PHE A 20 -7.23 4.13 9.26
C PHE A 20 -8.06 4.18 7.97
N ASP A 21 -7.58 4.99 7.04
CA ASP A 21 -7.91 4.90 5.62
C ASP A 21 -6.76 4.17 4.89
N ALA A 22 -6.96 3.81 3.62
CA ALA A 22 -5.93 3.15 2.83
C ALA A 22 -5.76 3.81 1.48
N VAL A 23 -4.54 4.23 1.16
CA VAL A 23 -4.20 4.70 -0.18
C VAL A 23 -3.78 3.50 -1.02
N ARG A 24 -4.61 3.20 -2.03
CA ARG A 24 -4.39 2.20 -3.06
C ARG A 24 -3.52 2.77 -4.17
N ILE A 25 -2.29 2.27 -4.26
CA ILE A 25 -1.25 2.69 -5.20
C ILE A 25 -1.04 1.56 -6.21
N PRO A 26 -1.19 1.80 -7.53
CA PRO A 26 -0.83 0.82 -8.54
C PRO A 26 0.65 0.44 -8.42
N ALA A 27 0.99 -0.86 -8.53
CA ALA A 27 2.37 -1.31 -8.40
C ALA A 27 3.31 -0.63 -9.41
N ALA A 28 2.84 -0.40 -10.64
CA ALA A 28 3.59 0.32 -11.66
C ALA A 28 4.02 1.73 -11.22
N ILE A 29 3.14 2.49 -10.54
CA ILE A 29 3.46 3.83 -10.02
C ILE A 29 4.55 3.76 -8.97
N ALA A 30 4.47 2.79 -8.04
CA ALA A 30 5.51 2.59 -7.04
C ALA A 30 6.83 2.13 -7.68
N HIS A 31 6.77 1.23 -8.67
CA HIS A 31 7.95 0.68 -9.36
C HIS A 31 8.67 1.76 -10.17
N LEU A 32 7.95 2.63 -10.87
CA LEU A 32 8.50 3.79 -11.55
C LEU A 32 9.17 4.76 -10.58
N ALA A 33 8.44 5.18 -9.54
CA ALA A 33 8.99 6.10 -8.53
C ALA A 33 10.25 5.56 -7.84
N PHE A 34 10.38 4.24 -7.74
CA PHE A 34 11.53 3.57 -7.18
C PHE A 34 12.51 3.00 -8.20
N ALA A 35 12.31 3.25 -9.51
CA ALA A 35 13.15 2.73 -10.59
C ALA A 35 13.50 1.24 -10.41
N SER A 36 12.52 0.42 -10.01
CA SER A 36 12.75 -1.00 -9.73
C SER A 36 11.46 -1.80 -9.71
N HIS A 37 11.52 -3.00 -10.29
CA HIS A 37 10.49 -4.03 -10.20
C HIS A 37 10.85 -5.13 -9.20
N ASP A 38 12.07 -5.10 -8.65
CA ASP A 38 12.49 -6.06 -7.63
C ASP A 38 11.76 -5.79 -6.32
N GLN A 39 11.01 -6.78 -5.87
CA GLN A 39 10.09 -6.62 -4.73
C GLN A 39 10.83 -6.31 -3.43
N ALA A 40 12.00 -6.91 -3.20
CA ALA A 40 12.80 -6.66 -2.01
C ALA A 40 13.38 -5.24 -2.02
N VAL A 41 13.83 -4.77 -3.20
CA VAL A 41 14.30 -3.40 -3.39
C VAL A 41 13.17 -2.40 -3.17
N VAL A 42 11.99 -2.64 -3.73
CA VAL A 42 10.80 -1.78 -3.60
C VAL A 42 10.33 -1.75 -2.15
N ALA A 43 10.19 -2.88 -1.47
CA ALA A 43 9.81 -2.96 -0.06
C ALA A 43 10.76 -2.17 0.84
N ARG A 44 12.08 -2.31 0.62
CA ARG A 44 13.08 -1.54 1.36
C ARG A 44 12.99 -0.03 1.09
N ARG A 45 12.73 0.38 -0.15
CA ARG A 45 12.56 1.80 -0.51
C ARG A 45 11.26 2.37 0.08
N LEU A 46 10.16 1.62 0.05
CA LEU A 46 8.90 1.95 0.73
C LEU A 46 9.12 2.15 2.23
N ALA A 47 9.81 1.22 2.90
CA ALA A 47 10.05 1.32 4.34
C ALA A 47 10.81 2.59 4.73
N ARG A 48 11.79 3.00 3.92
CA ARG A 48 12.52 4.25 4.12
C ARG A 48 11.67 5.47 3.81
N HIS A 49 10.99 5.48 2.66
CA HIS A 49 10.17 6.60 2.20
C HIS A 49 9.00 6.90 3.13
N MET A 50 8.35 5.87 3.66
CA MET A 50 7.21 6.00 4.58
C MET A 50 7.63 6.16 6.04
N HIS A 51 8.94 6.28 6.34
CA HIS A 51 9.48 6.33 7.70
C HIS A 51 8.91 5.21 8.60
N GLY A 52 8.89 3.98 8.09
CA GLY A 52 8.35 2.80 8.77
C GLY A 52 6.82 2.79 8.92
N GLY A 53 6.10 3.58 8.13
CA GLY A 53 4.64 3.52 8.00
C GLY A 53 4.20 2.23 7.29
N PRO A 54 3.12 1.58 7.75
CA PRO A 54 2.74 0.26 7.29
C PRO A 54 2.16 0.26 5.87
N VAL A 55 2.62 -0.68 5.05
CA VAL A 55 2.21 -0.86 3.65
C VAL A 55 1.98 -2.33 3.37
N ILE A 56 0.79 -2.65 2.86
CA ILE A 56 0.44 -3.99 2.37
C ILE A 56 0.76 -4.03 0.87
N HIS A 57 1.32 -5.13 0.40
CA HIS A 57 1.39 -5.44 -1.03
C HIS A 57 0.42 -6.57 -1.34
N ASP A 58 -0.41 -6.35 -2.35
CA ASP A 58 -1.26 -7.34 -2.98
C ASP A 58 -0.70 -7.65 -4.38
N PRO A 59 0.05 -8.76 -4.52
CA PRO A 59 0.65 -9.16 -5.78
C PRO A 59 -0.37 -9.51 -6.86
N GLU A 60 -1.50 -10.11 -6.47
CA GLU A 60 -2.53 -10.59 -7.40
C GLU A 60 -3.19 -9.41 -8.12
N SER A 61 -3.60 -8.39 -7.36
CA SER A 61 -4.19 -7.17 -7.95
C SER A 61 -3.16 -6.12 -8.35
N ARG A 62 -1.86 -6.40 -8.16
CA ARG A 62 -0.72 -5.52 -8.46
C ARG A 62 -0.86 -4.15 -7.80
N ARG A 63 -1.10 -4.13 -6.49
CA ARG A 63 -1.36 -2.90 -5.71
C ARG A 63 -0.63 -2.88 -4.39
N TYR A 64 -0.24 -1.68 -3.98
CA TYR A 64 0.17 -1.39 -2.61
C TYR A 64 -0.94 -0.64 -1.89
N TYR A 65 -1.10 -0.89 -0.60
CA TYR A 65 -2.04 -0.20 0.28
C TYR A 65 -1.27 0.41 1.45
N ALA A 66 -1.04 1.72 1.41
CA ALA A 66 -0.45 2.46 2.52
C ALA A 66 -1.55 2.81 3.52
N LEU A 67 -1.39 2.42 4.79
CA LEU A 67 -2.39 2.77 5.81
C LEU A 67 -2.11 4.18 6.32
N VAL A 68 -3.11 5.05 6.21
CA VAL A 68 -3.01 6.49 6.52
C VAL A 68 -4.07 6.86 7.56
N PRO A 69 -3.94 8.02 8.24
CA PRO A 69 -4.95 8.46 9.21
C PRO A 69 -6.37 8.46 8.64
N PRO A 70 -7.40 8.12 9.44
CA PRO A 70 -8.79 8.20 8.99
C PRO A 70 -9.17 9.64 8.62
N GLY A 71 -10.07 9.80 7.64
CA GLY A 71 -10.47 11.10 7.08
C GLY A 71 -9.59 11.57 5.92
N THR A 72 -8.45 10.90 5.68
CA THR A 72 -7.59 11.20 4.52
C THR A 72 -8.34 11.06 3.20
N ALA A 73 -9.30 10.14 3.11
CA ALA A 73 -10.05 9.91 1.88
C ALA A 73 -10.88 11.13 1.43
N GLU A 74 -11.34 11.97 2.36
CA GLU A 74 -12.19 13.13 2.06
C GLU A 74 -11.39 14.23 1.33
N GLU A 75 -10.13 14.39 1.73
CA GLU A 75 -9.23 15.44 1.25
C GLU A 75 -8.25 14.95 0.16
N TRP A 76 -8.22 13.65 -0.14
CA TRP A 76 -7.26 13.09 -1.09
C TRP A 76 -7.47 13.61 -2.51
N ARG A 77 -6.44 14.23 -3.09
CA ARG A 77 -6.46 14.80 -4.45
C ARG A 77 -5.18 14.47 -5.22
N ALA A 78 -4.90 13.18 -5.40
CA ALA A 78 -3.86 12.71 -6.33
C ALA A 78 -4.45 11.65 -7.27
N PRO A 79 -4.43 11.83 -8.61
CA PRO A 79 -5.15 10.92 -9.51
C PRO A 79 -4.43 9.58 -9.76
N ALA A 80 -3.12 9.49 -9.51
CA ALA A 80 -2.35 8.26 -9.72
C ALA A 80 -2.53 7.21 -8.61
N ALA A 81 -3.21 7.56 -7.51
CA ALA A 81 -3.52 6.66 -6.41
C ALA A 81 -4.88 7.03 -5.82
N GLN A 82 -5.61 6.05 -5.30
CA GLN A 82 -6.94 6.30 -4.73
C GLN A 82 -6.90 6.11 -3.23
N CYS A 83 -7.40 7.08 -2.46
CA CYS A 83 -7.65 6.87 -1.04
C CYS A 83 -9.02 6.23 -0.82
N LEU A 84 -9.05 5.15 -0.04
CA LEU A 84 -10.22 4.39 0.35
C LEU A 84 -10.52 4.69 1.83
N GLY A 85 -11.75 5.11 2.12
CA GLY A 85 -12.18 5.46 3.47
C GLY A 85 -13.46 4.74 3.87
N GLU A 86 -14.32 5.41 4.62
CA GLU A 86 -15.58 4.86 5.14
C GLU A 86 -16.42 4.14 4.08
N GLY A 87 -17.10 3.06 4.48
CA GLY A 87 -17.89 2.21 3.59
C GLY A 87 -17.08 1.18 2.79
N THR A 88 -15.74 1.17 2.95
CA THR A 88 -14.84 0.21 2.29
C THR A 88 -14.22 -0.75 3.30
N TYR A 89 -13.89 -1.96 2.85
CA TYR A 89 -13.13 -2.95 3.62
C TYR A 89 -11.78 -3.22 2.97
N LEU A 90 -10.76 -3.44 3.80
CA LEU A 90 -9.44 -3.87 3.35
C LEU A 90 -9.10 -5.25 3.93
N GLY A 91 -8.63 -6.15 3.08
CA GLY A 91 -8.01 -7.40 3.52
C GLY A 91 -6.64 -7.12 4.11
N VAL A 92 -6.52 -7.28 5.43
CA VAL A 92 -5.29 -7.05 6.19
C VAL A 92 -4.61 -8.38 6.47
N PRO A 93 -3.38 -8.61 5.98
CA PRO A 93 -2.68 -9.86 6.21
C PRO A 93 -2.27 -10.01 7.67
N ARG A 94 -2.07 -11.27 8.10
CA ARG A 94 -1.47 -11.54 9.40
C ARG A 94 -0.15 -10.74 9.56
N PRO A 95 0.14 -10.18 10.76
CA PRO A 95 1.32 -9.35 10.98
C PRO A 95 2.67 -10.02 10.68
N ASP A 96 2.75 -11.35 10.74
CA ASP A 96 3.95 -12.13 10.47
C ASP A 96 4.19 -12.43 8.98
N LEU A 97 3.26 -12.07 8.09
CA LEU A 97 3.45 -12.21 6.64
C LEU A 97 4.17 -10.98 6.10
N THR A 98 5.50 -11.03 6.02
CA THR A 98 6.34 -9.90 5.59
C THR A 98 7.08 -10.15 4.27
N GLU A 99 6.83 -11.28 3.63
CA GLU A 99 7.48 -11.70 2.40
C GLU A 99 6.46 -12.28 1.42
N LEU A 100 6.79 -12.25 0.13
CA LEU A 100 5.97 -12.88 -0.90
C LEU A 100 6.05 -14.40 -0.78
N ASP A 101 4.89 -15.03 -0.62
CA ASP A 101 4.72 -16.47 -0.84
C ASP A 101 4.44 -16.71 -2.33
N GLN A 102 5.43 -17.22 -3.07
CA GLN A 102 5.31 -17.48 -4.50
C GLN A 102 4.27 -18.56 -4.85
N GLY A 103 3.90 -19.43 -3.90
CA GLY A 103 2.93 -20.49 -4.12
C GLY A 103 1.49 -20.02 -4.02
N THR A 104 1.23 -18.98 -3.23
CA THR A 104 -0.14 -18.50 -2.96
C THR A 104 -0.43 -17.11 -3.50
N LEU A 105 0.61 -16.29 -3.72
CA LEU A 105 0.50 -14.87 -4.10
C LEU A 105 -0.39 -14.05 -3.16
N CYS A 106 -0.56 -14.51 -1.92
CA CYS A 106 -1.35 -13.79 -0.92
C CYS A 106 -0.74 -12.43 -0.59
N SER A 107 -1.60 -11.49 -0.18
CA SER A 107 -1.14 -10.20 0.30
C SER A 107 -0.25 -10.34 1.53
N TYR A 108 0.75 -9.47 1.64
CA TYR A 108 1.72 -9.45 2.73
C TYR A 108 2.11 -8.01 3.09
N TRP A 109 2.76 -7.82 4.23
CA TRP A 109 3.30 -6.53 4.66
C TRP A 109 4.63 -6.24 3.96
N ALA A 110 4.61 -5.40 2.92
CA ALA A 110 5.83 -4.84 2.33
C ALA A 110 6.55 -3.88 3.29
N VAL A 111 5.79 -3.20 4.16
CA VAL A 111 6.32 -2.50 5.33
C VAL A 111 5.48 -2.91 6.55
N PRO A 112 6.05 -3.64 7.52
CA PRO A 112 5.30 -4.10 8.69
C PRO A 112 4.83 -2.97 9.61
N VAL A 113 3.81 -3.26 10.40
CA VAL A 113 3.40 -2.38 11.51
C VAL A 113 4.49 -2.37 12.58
N SER A 114 5.26 -1.29 12.64
CA SER A 114 6.37 -1.16 13.61
C SER A 114 5.89 -0.98 15.05
N ARG A 115 4.74 -0.32 15.25
CA ARG A 115 4.09 -0.14 16.56
C ARG A 115 2.59 0.09 16.39
N PRO A 116 1.76 -0.23 17.40
CA PRO A 116 0.35 0.09 17.38
C PRO A 116 0.08 1.57 17.03
N GLY A 117 -0.87 1.81 16.13
CA GLY A 117 -1.26 3.16 15.71
C GLY A 117 -0.25 3.91 14.83
N LYS A 118 0.89 3.31 14.45
CA LYS A 118 1.75 3.91 13.42
C LYS A 118 1.06 3.80 12.07
N LEU A 119 0.90 4.93 11.39
CA LEU A 119 0.38 5.06 10.04
C LEU A 119 1.39 5.82 9.17
N CYS A 120 1.27 5.69 7.85
CA CYS A 120 2.01 6.48 6.88
C CYS A 120 1.61 7.96 6.99
N GLN A 121 2.57 8.86 6.82
CA GLN A 121 2.23 10.27 6.66
C GLN A 121 1.61 10.49 5.28
N VAL A 122 0.53 11.27 5.22
CA VAL A 122 -0.20 11.53 3.96
C VAL A 122 0.72 12.17 2.92
N SER A 123 1.62 13.07 3.34
CA SER A 123 2.61 13.73 2.49
C SER A 123 3.55 12.76 1.78
N ASP A 124 4.01 11.72 2.48
CA ASP A 124 4.96 10.76 1.92
C ASP A 124 4.26 9.92 0.84
N VAL A 125 3.01 9.53 1.10
CA VAL A 125 2.20 8.78 0.13
C VAL A 125 1.86 9.64 -1.10
N LEU A 126 1.51 10.91 -0.90
CA LEU A 126 1.28 11.86 -2.00
C LEU A 126 2.53 12.04 -2.85
N MET A 127 3.70 12.25 -2.21
CA MET A 127 4.98 12.42 -2.92
C MET A 127 5.29 11.19 -3.79
N LEU A 128 5.11 9.98 -3.24
CA LEU A 128 5.31 8.74 -4.00
C LEU A 128 4.39 8.69 -5.23
N ALA A 129 3.10 8.97 -5.04
CA ALA A 129 2.10 8.94 -6.11
C ALA A 129 2.37 9.99 -7.19
N MET A 130 2.81 11.19 -6.82
CA MET A 130 3.14 12.26 -7.76
C MET A 130 4.40 11.95 -8.58
N VAL A 131 5.48 11.50 -7.92
CA VAL A 131 6.73 11.15 -8.64
C VAL A 131 6.48 10.02 -9.62
N GLY A 132 5.80 8.94 -9.19
CA GLY A 132 5.50 7.82 -10.07
C GLY A 132 4.57 8.21 -11.23
N ARG A 133 3.67 9.17 -11.03
CA ARG A 133 2.85 9.73 -12.10
C ARG A 133 3.67 10.51 -13.13
N CYS A 134 4.53 11.43 -12.67
CA CYS A 134 5.34 12.23 -13.58
C CYS A 134 6.19 11.35 -14.49
N LEU A 135 6.80 10.29 -13.93
CA LEU A 135 7.58 9.32 -14.71
C LEU A 135 6.70 8.49 -15.67
N ALA A 136 5.47 8.17 -15.28
CA ALA A 136 4.54 7.45 -16.16
C ALA A 136 4.09 8.32 -17.35
N ASP A 137 3.90 9.62 -17.14
CA ASP A 137 3.55 10.57 -18.19
C ASP A 137 4.73 10.72 -19.19
N GLU A 138 5.98 10.79 -18.70
CA GLU A 138 7.20 10.83 -19.52
C GLU A 138 7.39 9.54 -20.37
N ASP A 139 7.17 8.36 -19.79
CA ASP A 139 7.24 7.09 -20.52
C ASP A 139 6.14 6.97 -21.59
N GLY A 140 4.98 7.60 -21.36
CA GLY A 140 3.87 7.66 -22.32
C GLY A 140 4.15 8.56 -23.52
N GLU A 141 4.81 9.70 -23.29
CA GLU A 141 5.23 10.64 -24.36
C GLU A 141 6.41 10.10 -25.18
N ALA A 142 7.28 9.27 -24.61
CA ALA A 142 8.40 8.65 -25.32
C ALA A 142 7.99 7.60 -26.38
N LEU A 143 6.71 7.17 -26.36
CA LEU A 143 6.16 6.14 -27.22
C LEU A 143 5.12 6.67 -28.23
N SER A 144 4.86 7.98 -28.26
CA SER A 144 3.94 8.67 -29.17
C SER A 144 4.67 9.49 -30.23
#